data_AF-A0A255DJW2-F1
#
_entry.id   AF-A0A255DJW2-F1
#
_cell.length_a   1.000
_cell.length_b   1.000
_cell.length_c   1.000
_cell.angle_alpha   90.00
_cell.angle_beta   90.00
_cell.angle_gamma   90.00
#
_symmetry.space_group_name_H-M   'P 1'
#
loop_
_entity.id
_entity.type
_entity.pdbx_description
1 polymer ?
#
loop_
_entity_poly.entity_id
_entity_poly.type
_entity_poly.pdbx_seq_one_letter_code
_entity_poly.pdbx_strand_id
1 'polypeptide(L)'
;MAISGVFRFNDDDWTDCFGHREYPPSPVMMLRSPALSAWPAITALHMEKPTRGRTSRVAANEFFLNSYQAIDHSDLRIELTGFDSIQASGYGSEIPLDVQPLPIEILDESTQSSVRLQIEAIDAFTHRAENEDPAKRLGQIRLSGCVEFGTPEDLLADWVSTWQRPIGKTPTVADKAPFARPAPRFSFEILDETDFLLEQIRGDVSIDVPVDKNGRTPSRVPRWLIDLSFDLGDYSASPNRVIARIR
;
A
#
# COMPACT_ATOMS: atom_id res chain seq x y z
N MET A 1 12.51 -12.92 17.15
CA MET A 1 11.72 -12.18 18.16
C MET A 1 10.29 -12.70 18.11
N ALA A 2 9.53 -12.69 19.20
CA ALA A 2 8.12 -13.07 19.17
C ALA A 2 7.25 -11.85 19.50
N ILE A 3 6.25 -11.58 18.67
CA ILE A 3 5.28 -10.51 18.89
C ILE A 3 3.90 -11.13 18.98
N SER A 4 3.19 -10.80 20.06
CA SER A 4 1.79 -11.14 20.25
C SER A 4 1.03 -9.86 20.51
N GLY A 5 -0.07 -9.69 19.80
CA GLY A 5 -0.82 -8.45 19.76
C GLY A 5 -2.32 -8.70 19.75
N VAL A 6 -3.04 -7.69 20.18
CA VAL A 6 -4.48 -7.74 20.35
C VAL A 6 -5.06 -6.50 19.68
N PHE A 7 -5.81 -6.69 18.60
CA PHE A 7 -6.43 -5.62 17.84
C PHE A 7 -7.90 -5.49 18.22
N ARG A 8 -8.32 -4.26 18.49
CA ARG A 8 -9.72 -3.89 18.69
C ARG A 8 -10.10 -2.93 17.57
N PHE A 9 -11.05 -3.37 16.76
CA PHE A 9 -11.60 -2.61 15.66
C PHE A 9 -12.88 -1.93 16.12
N ASN A 10 -13.05 -0.68 15.71
CA ASN A 10 -14.28 0.09 15.95
C ASN A 10 -15.39 -0.43 15.04
N ASP A 11 -16.65 -0.07 15.31
CA ASP A 11 -17.77 -0.52 14.49
C ASP A 11 -17.63 -0.12 13.02
N ASP A 12 -17.12 1.10 12.78
CA ASP A 12 -16.93 1.63 11.43
C ASP A 12 -15.88 0.82 10.63
N ASP A 13 -14.88 0.22 11.28
CA ASP A 13 -13.91 -0.66 10.62
C ASP A 13 -14.57 -1.93 10.04
N TRP A 14 -15.73 -2.32 10.57
CA TRP A 14 -16.49 -3.48 10.11
C TRP A 14 -17.58 -3.13 9.09
N THR A 15 -18.13 -1.92 9.14
CA THR A 15 -19.22 -1.52 8.25
C THR A 15 -18.70 -0.84 6.98
N ASP A 16 -17.60 -0.10 7.10
CA ASP A 16 -17.01 0.67 6.02
C ASP A 16 -15.86 -0.13 5.41
N CYS A 17 -16.20 -1.20 4.69
CA CYS A 17 -15.21 -2.02 3.97
C CYS A 17 -14.95 -1.44 2.57
N PHE A 18 -13.67 -1.37 2.20
CA PHE A 18 -13.22 -0.82 0.94
C PHE A 18 -12.66 -1.93 0.04
N GLY A 19 -13.49 -2.43 -0.89
CA GLY A 19 -13.23 -3.61 -1.71
C GLY A 19 -14.08 -4.83 -1.35
N HIS A 20 -13.80 -5.99 -1.94
CA HIS A 20 -14.54 -7.24 -1.72
C HIS A 20 -14.27 -7.93 -0.36
N ARG A 21 -13.73 -7.20 0.61
CA ARG A 21 -13.36 -7.78 1.91
C ARG A 21 -14.54 -7.74 2.87
N GLU A 22 -14.78 -8.87 3.55
CA GLU A 22 -15.75 -8.98 4.64
C GLU A 22 -15.15 -8.63 6.02
N TYR A 23 -13.94 -8.06 6.03
CA TYR A 23 -13.09 -7.97 7.22
C TYR A 23 -12.48 -6.57 7.39
N PRO A 24 -12.13 -6.17 8.63
CA PRO A 24 -11.55 -4.86 8.94
C PRO A 24 -10.15 -4.67 8.33
N PRO A 25 -9.57 -3.46 8.42
CA PRO A 25 -8.22 -3.18 7.94
C PRO A 25 -7.19 -4.23 8.39
N SER A 26 -6.32 -4.61 7.46
CA SER A 26 -5.27 -5.59 7.71
C SER A 26 -4.19 -4.98 8.61
N PRO A 27 -3.85 -5.61 9.75
CA PRO A 27 -2.81 -5.11 10.62
C PRO A 27 -1.43 -5.26 9.98
N VAL A 28 -0.59 -4.27 10.22
CA VAL A 28 0.80 -4.20 9.77
C VAL A 28 1.68 -3.91 10.96
N MET A 29 2.82 -4.58 10.97
CA MET A 29 3.92 -4.31 11.87
C MET A 29 5.02 -3.57 11.13
N MET A 30 5.51 -2.49 11.72
CA MET A 30 6.71 -1.80 11.27
C MET A 30 7.77 -1.91 12.37
N LEU A 31 8.92 -2.50 12.03
CA LEU A 31 10.06 -2.58 12.92
C LEU A 31 11.10 -1.55 12.52
N ARG A 32 11.42 -0.62 13.42
CA ARG A 32 12.39 0.45 13.20
C ARG A 32 13.60 0.25 14.10
N SER A 33 14.77 0.51 13.54
CA SER A 33 16.02 0.64 14.28
C SER A 33 16.80 1.82 13.72
N PRO A 34 16.70 3.03 14.31
CA PRO A 34 17.41 4.21 13.82
C PRO A 34 18.93 4.02 13.77
N ALA A 35 19.47 3.11 14.58
CA ALA A 35 20.89 2.73 14.57
C ALA A 35 21.29 1.95 13.31
N LEU A 36 20.35 1.22 12.69
CA LEU A 36 20.60 0.48 11.44
C LEU A 36 20.16 1.24 10.19
N SER A 37 18.97 1.85 10.23
CA SER A 37 18.34 2.45 9.07
C SER A 37 17.30 3.47 9.46
N ALA A 38 17.15 4.51 8.63
CA ALA A 38 16.03 5.44 8.74
C ALA A 38 14.69 4.79 8.35
N TRP A 39 14.73 3.69 7.58
CA TRP A 39 13.55 3.03 7.04
C TRP A 39 13.20 1.76 7.82
N PRO A 40 11.91 1.49 8.08
CA PRO A 40 11.47 0.31 8.82
C PRO A 40 11.60 -0.97 8.00
N ALA A 41 11.59 -2.13 8.64
CA ALA A 41 11.06 -3.36 8.06
C ALA A 41 9.54 -3.36 8.18
N ILE A 42 8.80 -3.83 7.17
CA ILE A 42 7.34 -3.83 7.15
C ILE A 42 6.84 -5.26 6.96
N THR A 43 5.83 -5.66 7.72
CA THR A 43 5.24 -7.00 7.61
C THR A 43 3.74 -6.93 7.83
N ALA A 44 2.98 -7.50 6.89
CA ALA A 44 1.55 -7.72 7.07
C ALA A 44 1.34 -8.83 8.12
N LEU A 45 0.54 -8.56 9.13
CA LEU A 45 0.22 -9.55 10.16
C LEU A 45 -1.03 -10.33 9.75
N HIS A 46 -0.93 -11.65 9.77
CA HIS A 46 -2.07 -12.51 9.50
C HIS A 46 -3.05 -12.51 10.69
N MET A 47 -4.32 -12.20 10.41
CA MET A 47 -5.44 -12.40 11.34
C MET A 47 -6.27 -13.59 10.88
N GLU A 48 -6.33 -14.63 11.70
CA GLU A 48 -7.22 -15.75 11.42
C GLU A 48 -8.68 -15.35 11.73
N LYS A 49 -9.50 -15.22 10.68
CA LYS A 49 -10.97 -15.04 10.75
C LYS A 49 -11.42 -14.00 11.78
N PRO A 50 -11.09 -12.71 11.58
CA PRO A 50 -11.51 -11.68 12.52
C PRO A 50 -13.05 -11.67 12.62
N THR A 51 -13.59 -11.61 13.84
CA THR A 51 -15.04 -11.65 14.10
C THR A 51 -15.50 -10.37 14.78
N ARG A 52 -16.56 -9.72 14.26
CA ARG A 52 -17.13 -8.51 14.84
C ARG A 52 -17.52 -8.71 16.31
N GLY A 53 -17.24 -7.71 17.15
CA GLY A 53 -17.51 -7.73 18.60
C GLY A 53 -16.58 -8.65 19.40
N ARG A 54 -15.66 -9.37 18.76
CA ARG A 54 -14.60 -10.14 19.43
C ARG A 54 -13.26 -9.48 19.19
N THR A 55 -12.39 -9.61 20.16
CA THR A 55 -11.03 -9.12 20.03
C THR A 55 -10.23 -10.02 19.09
N SER A 56 -9.70 -9.44 18.01
CA SER A 56 -8.86 -10.15 17.05
C SER A 56 -7.45 -10.29 17.62
N ARG A 57 -6.90 -11.50 17.54
CA ARG A 57 -5.55 -11.80 18.02
C ARG A 57 -4.65 -12.02 16.82
N VAL A 58 -3.45 -11.46 16.91
CA VAL A 58 -2.36 -11.78 16.00
C VAL A 58 -1.19 -12.32 16.80
N ALA A 59 -0.54 -13.33 16.25
CA ALA A 59 0.74 -13.81 16.74
C ALA A 59 1.65 -13.96 15.53
N ALA A 60 2.85 -13.39 15.62
CA ALA A 60 3.91 -13.57 14.67
C ALA A 60 5.14 -14.06 15.44
N ASN A 61 5.53 -15.31 15.20
CA ASN A 61 6.62 -16.01 15.88
C ASN A 61 7.82 -16.28 14.94
N GLU A 62 7.70 -15.98 13.66
CA GLU A 62 8.71 -16.26 12.63
C GLU A 62 9.39 -15.00 12.11
N PHE A 63 9.31 -13.88 12.85
CA PHE A 63 10.05 -12.68 12.48
C PHE A 63 11.50 -12.77 12.95
N PHE A 64 12.38 -13.02 11.99
CA PHE A 64 13.82 -12.98 12.15
C PHE A 64 14.32 -11.67 11.57
N LEU A 65 14.94 -10.86 12.43
CA LEU A 65 15.81 -9.79 12.00
C LEU A 65 17.23 -10.32 12.22
N ASN A 66 17.99 -10.58 11.17
CA ASN A 66 19.44 -10.73 11.36
C ASN A 66 20.06 -9.34 11.21
N SER A 67 20.98 -9.03 12.09
CA SER A 67 21.71 -7.79 12.03
C SER A 67 23.20 -8.10 11.94
N TYR A 68 23.86 -7.47 10.99
CA TYR A 68 25.31 -7.57 10.81
C TYR A 68 26.09 -6.88 11.95
N GLN A 69 25.39 -6.09 12.78
CA GLN A 69 25.92 -5.44 13.98
C GLN A 69 25.03 -5.75 15.18
N ALA A 70 25.62 -5.79 16.38
CA ALA A 70 24.85 -5.87 17.61
C ALA A 70 24.01 -4.59 17.77
N ILE A 71 22.71 -4.75 17.95
CA ILE A 71 21.78 -3.65 18.21
C ILE A 71 21.37 -3.73 19.67
N ASP A 72 21.31 -2.57 20.34
CA ASP A 72 20.68 -2.51 21.64
C ASP A 72 19.16 -2.69 21.47
N HIS A 73 18.55 -3.56 22.29
CA HIS A 73 17.10 -3.70 22.36
C HIS A 73 16.37 -2.36 22.56
N SER A 74 17.00 -1.37 23.21
CA SER A 74 16.42 -0.03 23.39
C SER A 74 16.26 0.77 22.09
N ASP A 75 17.01 0.41 21.04
CA ASP A 75 16.97 1.08 19.75
C ASP A 75 15.88 0.52 18.83
N LEU A 76 15.33 -0.66 19.17
CA LEU A 76 14.24 -1.28 18.42
C LEU A 76 12.90 -0.68 18.83
N ARG A 77 12.18 -0.18 17.83
CA ARG A 77 10.80 0.31 17.98
C ARG A 77 9.87 -0.51 17.11
N ILE A 78 8.81 -1.03 17.71
CA ILE A 78 7.76 -1.74 17.01
C ILE A 78 6.54 -0.84 16.96
N GLU A 79 6.04 -0.60 15.77
CA GLU A 79 4.81 0.12 15.51
C GLU A 79 3.79 -0.85 14.91
N LEU A 80 2.55 -0.80 15.41
CA LEU A 80 1.43 -1.60 14.93
C LEU A 80 0.36 -0.65 14.38
N THR A 81 -0.06 -0.86 13.14
CA THR A 81 -1.05 -0.06 12.44
C THR A 81 -1.97 -0.95 11.59
N GLY A 82 -2.94 -0.38 10.90
CA GLY A 82 -3.82 -1.11 9.97
C GLY A 82 -4.03 -0.35 8.66
N PHE A 83 -4.19 -1.09 7.57
CA PHE A 83 -4.45 -0.55 6.23
C PHE A 83 -5.57 -1.35 5.53
N ASP A 84 -6.41 -0.65 4.77
CA ASP A 84 -7.49 -1.24 3.98
C ASP A 84 -6.95 -2.02 2.77
N SER A 85 -5.88 -1.51 2.16
CA SER A 85 -5.11 -2.22 1.13
C SER A 85 -3.64 -2.28 1.48
N ILE A 86 -3.06 -3.46 1.34
CA ILE A 86 -1.62 -3.68 1.48
C ILE A 86 -1.18 -4.50 0.28
N GLN A 87 -0.18 -4.00 -0.43
CA GLN A 87 0.59 -4.78 -1.37
C GLN A 87 2.03 -4.82 -0.86
N ALA A 88 2.39 -5.93 -0.23
CA ALA A 88 3.73 -6.17 0.29
C ALA A 88 4.20 -7.57 -0.13
N SER A 89 5.51 -7.78 -0.21
CA SER A 89 6.07 -9.12 -0.36
C SER A 89 5.62 -10.00 0.81
N GLY A 90 5.14 -11.22 0.52
CA GLY A 90 4.45 -12.07 1.49
C GLY A 90 5.26 -12.48 2.73
N TYR A 91 6.58 -12.30 2.71
CA TYR A 91 7.49 -12.60 3.82
C TYR A 91 7.87 -11.35 4.65
N GLY A 92 7.35 -10.18 4.31
CA GLY A 92 7.77 -8.90 4.89
C GLY A 92 9.08 -8.39 4.28
N SER A 93 9.35 -7.09 4.43
CA SER A 93 10.62 -6.48 4.04
C SER A 93 11.66 -6.54 5.15
N GLU A 94 12.93 -6.63 4.76
CA GLU A 94 14.08 -6.52 5.66
C GLU A 94 14.29 -5.06 6.14
N ILE A 95 15.10 -4.86 7.19
CA ILE A 95 15.57 -3.50 7.52
C ILE A 95 16.64 -3.14 6.49
N PRO A 96 16.43 -2.11 5.65
CA PRO A 96 17.32 -1.85 4.53
C PRO A 96 18.65 -1.26 5.01
N LEU A 97 19.76 -1.82 4.50
CA LEU A 97 21.14 -1.51 4.89
C LEU A 97 21.89 -0.78 3.77
N ASP A 98 22.83 0.09 4.12
CA ASP A 98 23.63 0.84 3.12
C ASP A 98 22.77 1.49 2.03
N VAL A 99 21.72 2.18 2.49
CA VAL A 99 20.65 2.73 1.66
C VAL A 99 21.18 3.83 0.75
N GLN A 100 20.83 3.75 -0.53
CA GLN A 100 21.06 4.79 -1.53
C GLN A 100 19.71 5.24 -2.09
N PRO A 101 19.25 6.46 -1.79
CA PRO A 101 17.96 6.95 -2.27
C PRO A 101 17.98 7.11 -3.78
N LEU A 102 16.86 6.76 -4.42
CA LEU A 102 16.60 7.02 -5.83
C LEU A 102 15.64 8.23 -5.90
N PRO A 103 15.94 9.25 -6.72
CA PRO A 103 14.99 10.32 -7.02
C PRO A 103 13.67 9.76 -7.56
N ILE A 104 12.57 10.40 -7.16
CA ILE A 104 11.22 9.97 -7.53
C ILE A 104 10.49 11.14 -8.19
N GLU A 105 9.92 10.87 -9.34
CA GLU A 105 9.00 11.77 -10.04
C GLU A 105 7.59 11.19 -9.96
N ILE A 106 6.60 12.00 -9.59
CA ILE A 106 5.19 11.59 -9.54
C ILE A 106 4.47 12.23 -10.72
N LEU A 107 3.80 11.40 -11.53
CA LEU A 107 2.96 11.84 -12.63
C LEU A 107 1.53 11.34 -12.40
N ASP A 108 0.60 12.28 -12.21
CA ASP A 108 -0.82 11.95 -12.11
C ASP A 108 -1.45 11.97 -13.51
N GLU A 109 -1.75 10.79 -14.04
CA GLU A 109 -2.42 10.58 -15.33
C GLU A 109 -3.88 10.15 -15.12
N SER A 110 -4.35 10.14 -13.87
CA SER A 110 -5.71 9.73 -13.56
C SER A 110 -6.71 10.75 -14.11
N THR A 111 -7.76 10.23 -14.74
CA THR A 111 -8.85 11.06 -15.30
C THR A 111 -10.06 11.12 -14.38
N GLN A 112 -10.07 10.33 -13.30
CA GLN A 112 -11.16 10.22 -12.35
C GLN A 112 -11.03 11.30 -11.28
N SER A 113 -12.08 12.09 -11.11
CA SER A 113 -12.09 13.20 -10.15
C SER A 113 -12.74 12.81 -8.81
N SER A 114 -13.61 11.79 -8.85
CA SER A 114 -14.41 11.33 -7.72
C SER A 114 -13.66 10.40 -6.76
N VAL A 115 -12.53 9.82 -7.18
CA VAL A 115 -11.68 8.96 -6.34
C VAL A 115 -10.23 9.32 -6.63
N ARG A 116 -9.51 9.80 -5.61
CA ARG A 116 -8.13 10.30 -5.74
C ARG A 116 -7.22 9.67 -4.70
N LEU A 117 -5.98 9.41 -5.09
CA LEU A 117 -4.96 8.94 -4.16
C LEU A 117 -4.26 10.14 -3.53
N GLN A 118 -4.34 10.26 -2.21
CA GLN A 118 -3.49 11.17 -1.46
C GLN A 118 -2.25 10.41 -1.00
N ILE A 119 -1.08 10.84 -1.46
CA ILE A 119 0.21 10.26 -1.06
C ILE A 119 0.67 10.97 0.21
N GLU A 120 0.87 10.20 1.30
CA GLU A 120 1.39 10.71 2.57
C GLU A 120 2.90 10.53 2.68
N ALA A 121 3.43 9.42 2.15
CA ALA A 121 4.85 9.11 2.13
C ALA A 121 5.21 8.36 0.85
N ILE A 122 6.38 8.69 0.29
CA ILE A 122 6.97 8.05 -0.87
C ILE A 122 8.48 7.94 -0.71
N ASP A 123 8.99 6.72 -0.85
CA ASP A 123 10.41 6.42 -0.80
C ASP A 123 10.75 5.41 -1.90
N ALA A 124 11.92 5.60 -2.53
CA ALA A 124 12.51 4.65 -3.44
C ALA A 124 14.00 4.66 -3.17
N PHE A 125 14.58 3.47 -3.05
CA PHE A 125 16.00 3.34 -2.72
C PHE A 125 16.52 1.98 -3.10
N THR A 126 17.85 1.89 -3.20
CA THR A 126 18.55 0.60 -3.24
C THR A 126 19.21 0.35 -1.90
N HIS A 127 19.35 -0.91 -1.52
CA HIS A 127 20.00 -1.30 -0.28
C HIS A 127 20.74 -2.62 -0.45
N ARG A 128 21.70 -2.90 0.42
CA ARG A 128 22.39 -4.19 0.46
C ARG A 128 21.42 -5.26 0.96
N ALA A 129 21.46 -6.45 0.36
CA ALA A 129 20.77 -7.63 0.89
C ALA A 129 21.42 -8.09 2.21
N GLU A 130 20.64 -8.58 3.17
CA GLU A 130 21.14 -8.96 4.50
C GLU A 130 21.97 -10.26 4.49
N ASN A 131 21.53 -11.25 3.71
CA ASN A 131 21.99 -12.65 3.79
C ASN A 131 22.68 -13.18 2.52
N GLU A 132 22.92 -12.32 1.54
CA GLU A 132 23.53 -12.69 0.24
C GLU A 132 24.89 -12.01 0.07
N ASP A 133 25.55 -12.30 -1.06
CA ASP A 133 26.80 -11.65 -1.50
C ASP A 133 26.78 -10.14 -1.12
N PRO A 134 27.79 -9.61 -0.41
CA PRO A 134 27.86 -8.18 -0.08
C PRO A 134 27.75 -7.24 -1.28
N ALA A 135 28.00 -7.75 -2.50
CA ALA A 135 27.80 -7.04 -3.75
C ALA A 135 26.34 -7.01 -4.22
N LYS A 136 25.47 -7.92 -3.74
CA LYS A 136 24.07 -7.98 -4.12
C LYS A 136 23.29 -6.84 -3.45
N ARG A 137 22.60 -6.08 -4.30
CA ARG A 137 21.73 -4.98 -3.91
C ARG A 137 20.31 -5.26 -4.36
N LEU A 138 19.36 -4.88 -3.52
CA LEU A 138 17.93 -4.91 -3.79
C LEU A 138 17.43 -3.48 -3.91
N GLY A 139 16.34 -3.31 -4.64
CA GLY A 139 15.63 -2.06 -4.73
C GLY A 139 14.30 -2.17 -4.00
N GLN A 140 13.87 -1.06 -3.41
CA GLN A 140 12.61 -0.98 -2.68
C GLN A 140 11.87 0.28 -3.12
N ILE A 141 10.57 0.16 -3.34
CA ILE A 141 9.63 1.27 -3.47
C ILE A 141 8.60 1.15 -2.34
N ARG A 142 8.48 2.22 -1.56
CA ARG A 142 7.52 2.34 -0.47
C ARG A 142 6.63 3.52 -0.69
N LEU A 143 5.34 3.27 -0.60
CA LEU A 143 4.34 4.28 -0.81
C LEU A 143 3.18 4.04 0.14
N SER A 144 2.73 5.08 0.83
CA SER A 144 1.54 5.00 1.67
C SER A 144 0.71 6.26 1.57
N GLY A 145 -0.57 6.11 1.86
CA GLY A 145 -1.47 7.23 1.92
C GLY A 145 -2.91 6.80 2.15
N CYS A 146 -3.82 7.61 1.65
CA CYS A 146 -5.25 7.38 1.77
C CYS A 146 -5.98 7.62 0.44
N VAL A 147 -7.25 7.20 0.36
CA VAL A 147 -8.10 7.47 -0.81
C VAL A 147 -9.13 8.51 -0.44
N GLU A 148 -9.04 9.68 -1.06
CA GLU A 148 -10.10 10.68 -1.00
C GLU A 148 -11.19 10.33 -2.02
N PHE A 149 -12.46 10.50 -1.64
CA PHE A 149 -13.56 10.31 -2.57
C PHE A 149 -14.67 11.34 -2.37
N GLY A 150 -15.36 11.63 -3.47
CA GLY A 150 -16.45 12.60 -3.53
C GLY A 150 -17.79 12.05 -3.03
N THR A 151 -18.85 12.78 -3.37
CA THR A 151 -20.23 12.39 -3.06
C THR A 151 -20.67 11.16 -3.88
N PRO A 152 -21.74 10.45 -3.49
CA PRO A 152 -22.35 9.41 -4.32
C PRO A 152 -22.66 9.86 -5.75
N GLU A 153 -23.05 11.13 -5.92
CA GLU A 153 -23.30 11.75 -7.22
C GLU A 153 -22.02 11.89 -8.05
N ASP A 154 -20.92 12.33 -7.44
CA ASP A 154 -19.61 12.44 -8.11
C ASP A 154 -19.12 11.05 -8.56
N LEU A 155 -19.24 10.06 -7.69
CA LEU A 155 -18.86 8.66 -7.98
C LEU A 155 -19.70 8.08 -9.12
N LEU A 156 -21.00 8.42 -9.18
CA LEU A 156 -21.87 8.00 -10.27
C LEU A 156 -21.53 8.72 -11.58
N ALA A 157 -21.25 10.01 -11.53
CA ALA A 157 -20.89 10.81 -12.71
C ALA A 157 -19.60 10.26 -13.36
N ASP A 158 -18.58 9.97 -12.56
CA ASP A 158 -17.35 9.31 -13.02
C ASP A 158 -17.61 7.88 -13.52
N TRP A 159 -18.54 7.14 -12.91
CA TRP A 159 -18.90 5.83 -13.45
C TRP A 159 -19.53 5.93 -14.83
N VAL A 160 -20.47 6.86 -14.98
CA VAL A 160 -21.21 7.09 -16.22
C VAL A 160 -20.30 7.60 -17.34
N SER A 161 -19.29 8.44 -17.03
CA SER A 161 -18.36 8.95 -18.04
C SER A 161 -17.56 7.84 -18.72
N THR A 162 -17.38 6.68 -18.07
CA THR A 162 -16.72 5.51 -18.66
C THR A 162 -17.60 4.69 -19.60
N TRP A 163 -18.90 5.00 -19.70
CA TRP A 163 -19.82 4.23 -20.54
C TRP A 163 -19.66 4.62 -22.01
N GLN A 164 -19.34 3.63 -22.86
CA GLN A 164 -19.12 3.85 -24.30
C GLN A 164 -20.40 4.09 -25.11
N ARG A 165 -21.59 3.86 -24.53
CA ARG A 165 -22.87 3.98 -25.24
C ARG A 165 -23.64 5.22 -24.79
N PRO A 166 -24.29 5.95 -25.71
CA PRO A 166 -25.10 7.10 -25.37
C PRO A 166 -26.23 6.68 -24.43
N ILE A 167 -26.32 7.37 -23.31
CA ILE A 167 -27.31 7.08 -22.29
C ILE A 167 -28.57 7.88 -22.63
N GLY A 168 -29.68 7.19 -22.90
CA GLY A 168 -30.96 7.85 -23.20
C GLY A 168 -31.56 8.62 -22.02
N LYS A 169 -31.12 8.33 -20.78
CA LYS A 169 -31.50 9.03 -19.55
C LYS A 169 -30.36 8.97 -18.54
N THR A 170 -29.90 10.10 -18.04
CA THR A 170 -28.88 10.17 -16.97
C THR A 170 -29.36 9.36 -15.75
N PRO A 171 -28.62 8.33 -15.32
CA PRO A 171 -29.01 7.55 -14.16
C PRO A 171 -28.87 8.38 -12.88
N THR A 172 -29.68 8.06 -11.87
CA THR A 172 -29.52 8.60 -10.52
C THR A 172 -28.82 7.59 -9.60
N VAL A 173 -28.34 8.04 -8.44
CA VAL A 173 -27.73 7.17 -7.42
C VAL A 173 -28.74 6.09 -6.98
N ALA A 174 -30.00 6.48 -6.78
CA ALA A 174 -31.08 5.55 -6.41
C ALA A 174 -31.33 4.46 -7.48
N ASP A 175 -31.13 4.76 -8.77
CA ASP A 175 -31.32 3.79 -9.86
C ASP A 175 -30.18 2.75 -9.94
N LYS A 176 -29.03 3.05 -9.33
CA LYS A 176 -27.76 2.36 -9.57
C LYS A 176 -27.12 1.75 -8.35
N ALA A 177 -27.47 2.24 -7.17
CA ALA A 177 -27.07 1.63 -5.91
C ALA A 177 -27.55 0.16 -5.82
N PRO A 178 -26.74 -0.77 -5.27
CA PRO A 178 -25.35 -0.57 -4.85
C PRO A 178 -24.36 -0.61 -6.04
N PHE A 179 -23.29 0.18 -5.95
CA PHE A 179 -22.15 0.12 -6.88
C PHE A 179 -20.86 0.47 -6.15
N ALA A 180 -19.70 0.35 -6.81
CA ALA A 180 -18.42 0.76 -6.25
C ALA A 180 -17.52 1.38 -7.32
N ARG A 181 -16.59 2.22 -6.88
CA ARG A 181 -15.57 2.85 -7.73
C ARG A 181 -14.17 2.44 -7.30
N PRO A 182 -13.35 1.87 -8.20
CA PRO A 182 -11.98 1.52 -7.85
C PRO A 182 -11.16 2.79 -7.65
N ALA A 183 -10.24 2.76 -6.69
CA ALA A 183 -9.17 3.74 -6.61
C ALA A 183 -8.25 3.65 -7.85
N PRO A 184 -7.59 4.75 -8.24
CA PRO A 184 -6.52 4.71 -9.22
C PRO A 184 -5.42 3.71 -8.83
N ARG A 185 -4.63 3.28 -9.81
CA ARG A 185 -3.50 2.37 -9.61
C ARG A 185 -2.18 3.09 -9.81
N PHE A 186 -1.12 2.52 -9.27
CA PHE A 186 0.24 2.96 -9.54
C PHE A 186 0.90 2.08 -10.60
N SER A 187 1.73 2.68 -11.44
CA SER A 187 2.81 1.99 -12.13
C SER A 187 4.13 2.70 -11.86
N PHE A 188 5.14 1.94 -11.49
CA PHE A 188 6.48 2.44 -11.23
C PHE A 188 7.38 2.07 -12.41
N GLU A 189 8.00 3.07 -13.03
CA GLU A 189 9.00 2.91 -14.07
C GLU A 189 10.38 3.17 -13.47
N ILE A 190 11.26 2.17 -13.53
CA ILE A 190 12.62 2.25 -13.01
C ILE A 190 13.55 2.55 -14.19
N LEU A 191 14.27 3.65 -14.14
CA LEU A 191 15.10 4.15 -15.25
C LEU A 191 16.57 4.20 -14.88
N ASP A 192 17.45 4.01 -15.86
CA ASP A 192 18.90 4.23 -15.71
C ASP A 192 19.31 5.70 -15.92
N GLU A 193 20.62 5.98 -15.94
CA GLU A 193 21.16 7.33 -16.12
C GLU A 193 20.91 7.95 -17.51
N THR A 194 20.52 7.12 -18.49
CA THR A 194 20.22 7.52 -19.88
C THR A 194 18.72 7.63 -20.14
N ASP A 195 17.89 7.51 -19.11
CA ASP A 195 16.43 7.41 -19.18
C ASP A 195 15.92 6.15 -19.90
N PHE A 196 16.75 5.11 -20.01
CA PHE A 196 16.30 3.82 -20.50
C PHE A 196 15.48 3.10 -19.43
N LEU A 197 14.33 2.54 -19.83
CA LEU A 197 13.44 1.79 -18.96
C LEU A 197 14.04 0.42 -18.63
N LEU A 198 14.40 0.21 -17.37
CA LEU A 198 14.89 -1.06 -16.85
C LEU A 198 13.75 -2.02 -16.53
N GLU A 199 12.75 -1.53 -15.78
CA GLU A 199 11.59 -2.33 -15.38
C GLU A 199 10.34 -1.45 -15.18
N GLN A 200 9.17 -2.06 -15.39
CA GLN A 200 7.88 -1.47 -15.00
C GLN A 200 7.15 -2.39 -14.02
N ILE A 201 6.90 -1.89 -12.81
CA ILE A 201 6.23 -2.63 -11.73
C ILE A 201 4.82 -2.04 -11.51
N ARG A 202 3.82 -2.89 -11.27
CA ARG A 202 2.47 -2.45 -10.94
C ARG A 202 2.24 -2.39 -9.44
N GLY A 203 1.78 -1.23 -8.98
CA GLY A 203 1.29 -1.00 -7.62
C GLY A 203 -0.23 -1.00 -7.59
N ASP A 204 -0.84 -2.05 -7.05
CA ASP A 204 -2.28 -2.19 -6.92
C ASP A 204 -2.75 -1.65 -5.55
N VAL A 205 -3.49 -0.54 -5.58
CA VAL A 205 -4.31 -0.09 -4.44
C VAL A 205 -5.65 -0.81 -4.55
N SER A 206 -5.79 -1.96 -3.88
CA SER A 206 -6.99 -2.81 -3.94
C SER A 206 -8.13 -2.25 -3.07
N ILE A 207 -8.51 -1.00 -3.33
CA ILE A 207 -9.61 -0.28 -2.66
C ILE A 207 -10.68 0.02 -3.70
N ASP A 208 -11.90 -0.43 -3.42
CA ASP A 208 -13.10 0.06 -4.09
C ASP A 208 -13.92 0.87 -3.09
N VAL A 209 -14.29 2.10 -3.45
CA VAL A 209 -15.18 2.95 -2.65
C VAL A 209 -16.62 2.54 -2.92
N PRO A 210 -17.33 1.91 -1.96
CA PRO A 210 -18.69 1.46 -2.16
C PRO A 210 -19.70 2.61 -2.03
N VAL A 211 -20.81 2.49 -2.76
CA VAL A 211 -22.07 3.18 -2.50
C VAL A 211 -23.09 2.10 -2.16
N ASP A 212 -23.63 2.14 -0.94
CA ASP A 212 -24.55 1.13 -0.44
C ASP A 212 -25.91 1.18 -1.14
N LYS A 213 -26.78 0.21 -0.85
CA LYS A 213 -28.15 0.15 -1.40
C LYS A 213 -29.03 1.37 -1.07
N ASN A 214 -28.63 2.19 -0.10
CA ASN A 214 -29.33 3.42 0.31
C ASN A 214 -28.67 4.67 -0.30
N GLY A 215 -27.66 4.52 -1.16
CA GLY A 215 -26.95 5.63 -1.79
C GLY A 215 -25.94 6.32 -0.88
N ARG A 216 -25.40 5.64 0.14
CA ARG A 216 -24.42 6.21 1.08
C ARG A 216 -23.02 5.70 0.82
N THR A 217 -22.05 6.60 0.96
CA THR A 217 -20.62 6.27 1.02
C THR A 217 -20.19 5.95 2.45
N PRO A 218 -19.03 5.28 2.63
CA PRO A 218 -18.38 5.13 3.93
C PRO A 218 -18.13 6.46 4.65
N SER A 219 -18.11 6.39 5.97
CA SER A 219 -17.87 7.51 6.88
C SER A 219 -16.39 7.81 7.13
N ARG A 220 -15.51 6.82 6.90
CA ARG A 220 -14.05 6.95 7.08
C ARG A 220 -13.29 6.99 5.76
N VAL A 221 -12.03 7.39 5.83
CA VAL A 221 -11.10 7.41 4.69
C VAL A 221 -10.25 6.13 4.73
N PRO A 222 -10.17 5.34 3.64
CA PRO A 222 -9.37 4.13 3.63
C PRO A 222 -7.89 4.44 3.45
N ARG A 223 -7.05 3.65 4.10
CA ARG A 223 -5.59 3.78 4.05
C ARG A 223 -4.98 2.66 3.23
N TRP A 224 -3.91 2.96 2.52
CA TRP A 224 -3.20 1.97 1.71
C TRP A 224 -1.69 2.03 1.92
N LEU A 225 -1.04 0.90 1.68
CA LEU A 225 0.40 0.69 1.75
C LEU A 225 0.86 -0.17 0.56
N ILE A 226 1.90 0.27 -0.11
CA ILE A 226 2.64 -0.45 -1.13
C ILE A 226 4.09 -0.54 -0.65
N ASP A 227 4.62 -1.76 -0.58
CA ASP A 227 5.99 -2.07 -0.19
C ASP A 227 6.53 -3.13 -1.15
N LEU A 228 7.16 -2.68 -2.24
CA LEU A 228 7.59 -3.51 -3.37
C LEU A 228 9.11 -3.60 -3.41
N SER A 229 9.62 -4.83 -3.51
CA SER A 229 11.04 -5.13 -3.69
C SER A 229 11.34 -5.57 -5.11
N PHE A 230 12.49 -5.21 -5.65
CA PHE A 230 13.01 -5.66 -6.95
C PHE A 230 14.49 -6.02 -6.84
N ASP A 231 14.96 -6.98 -7.65
CA ASP A 231 16.36 -7.43 -7.66
C ASP A 231 17.16 -6.66 -8.71
N LEU A 232 18.24 -5.99 -8.32
CA LEU A 232 19.07 -5.25 -9.27
C LEU A 232 19.91 -6.18 -10.15
N GLY A 233 20.09 -7.44 -9.74
CA GLY A 233 20.81 -8.45 -10.52
C GLY A 233 20.16 -8.75 -11.88
N ASP A 234 18.87 -8.43 -12.03
CA ASP A 234 18.11 -8.65 -13.26
C ASP A 234 18.28 -7.51 -14.28
N TYR A 235 18.92 -6.39 -13.91
CA TYR A 235 19.01 -5.20 -14.75
C TYR A 235 20.30 -5.12 -15.54
N SER A 236 20.20 -4.61 -16.77
CA SER A 236 21.36 -4.36 -17.64
C SER A 236 22.22 -3.17 -17.19
N ALA A 237 21.70 -2.30 -16.32
CA ALA A 237 22.38 -1.13 -15.78
C ALA A 237 21.87 -0.81 -14.36
N SER A 238 22.55 0.10 -13.67
CA SER A 238 22.12 0.52 -12.33
C SER A 238 20.89 1.43 -12.40
N PRO A 239 19.89 1.24 -11.52
CA PRO A 239 18.76 2.15 -11.45
C PRO A 239 19.22 3.54 -10.96
N ASN A 240 18.73 4.58 -11.61
CA ASN A 240 19.08 5.97 -11.34
C ASN A 240 17.88 6.77 -10.83
N ARG A 241 16.65 6.48 -11.29
CA ARG A 241 15.43 7.15 -10.83
C ARG A 241 14.19 6.29 -10.97
N VAL A 242 13.13 6.67 -10.29
CA VAL A 242 11.80 6.03 -10.38
C VAL A 242 10.75 7.06 -10.80
N ILE A 243 9.91 6.72 -11.77
CA ILE A 243 8.70 7.49 -12.10
C ILE A 243 7.49 6.73 -11.56
N ALA A 244 6.78 7.30 -10.60
CA ALA A 244 5.52 6.80 -10.10
C ALA A 244 4.36 7.45 -10.87
N ARG A 245 3.66 6.67 -11.71
CA ARG A 245 2.48 7.13 -12.46
C ARG A 245 1.20 6.67 -11.79
N ILE A 246 0.26 7.59 -11.59
CA ILE A 246 -1.10 7.31 -11.10
C ILE A 246 -2.02 7.17 -12.33
N ARG A 247 -2.77 6.07 -12.44
CA ARG A 247 -3.61 5.76 -13.61
C ARG A 247 -5.02 5.30 -13.24
#